data_AF-A0A9P4V666-F1
#
_entry.id   AF-A0A9P4V666-F1
#
_cell.length_a   1.000
_cell.length_b   1.000
_cell.length_c   1.000
_cell.angle_alpha   90.00
_cell.angle_beta   90.00
_cell.angle_gamma   90.00
#
_symmetry.space_group_name_H-M   'P 1'
#
loop_
_entity.id
_entity.type
_entity.pdbx_description
1 polymer ?
#
loop_
_entity_poly.entity_id
_entity_poly.type
_entity_poly.pdbx_seq_one_letter_code
_entity_poly.pdbx_strand_id
1 'polypeptide(L)'
;MFKPTARLLGRKRRIPLTTKQTSKGGFYKGSGVGMLGTLDSKARFRVDLDRVRTFVVPSTIHNTNLTPFVSRHPSKSTKTFQEGETWKEHPKFITSEKYLQDFKERGNNSEYLEYEESQEQQELIAQQQAEWNKGRETAIAGEGKGKP
;
A
#
# COMPACT_ATOMS: atom_id res chain seq x y z
N MET A 1 -6.88 -48.94 -32.49
CA MET A 1 -7.43 -48.05 -31.44
C MET A 1 -7.18 -48.69 -30.08
N PHE A 2 -6.30 -48.12 -29.26
CA PHE A 2 -5.95 -48.68 -27.95
C PHE A 2 -7.15 -48.56 -26.99
N LYS A 3 -7.61 -49.70 -26.47
CA LYS A 3 -8.67 -49.76 -25.46
C LYS A 3 -8.03 -50.05 -24.09
N PRO A 4 -8.40 -49.32 -23.02
CA PRO A 4 -7.87 -49.59 -21.69
C PRO A 4 -8.35 -50.95 -21.16
N THR A 5 -7.54 -51.56 -20.29
CA THR A 5 -7.91 -52.80 -19.59
C THR A 5 -9.14 -52.58 -18.68
N ALA A 6 -9.88 -53.64 -18.37
CA ALA A 6 -11.14 -53.54 -17.62
C ALA A 6 -10.98 -52.84 -16.25
N ARG A 7 -9.91 -53.14 -15.52
CA ARG A 7 -9.58 -52.48 -14.23
C ARG A 7 -9.32 -50.98 -14.41
N LEU A 8 -8.58 -50.60 -15.44
CA LEU A 8 -8.28 -49.19 -15.74
C LEU A 8 -9.52 -48.45 -16.23
N LEU A 9 -10.41 -49.11 -17.00
CA LEU A 9 -11.67 -48.52 -17.47
C LEU A 9 -12.56 -48.13 -16.29
N GLY A 10 -12.68 -48.98 -15.27
CA GLY A 10 -13.43 -48.68 -14.04
C GLY A 10 -12.89 -47.45 -13.31
N ARG A 11 -11.57 -47.31 -13.20
CA ARG A 11 -10.94 -46.15 -12.56
C ARG A 11 -11.07 -44.88 -13.39
N LYS A 12 -10.90 -44.97 -14.71
CA LYS A 12 -10.99 -43.83 -15.64
C LYS A 12 -12.36 -43.15 -15.63
N ARG A 13 -13.44 -43.91 -15.43
CA ARG A 13 -14.81 -43.39 -15.31
C ARG A 13 -15.05 -42.54 -14.06
N ARG A 14 -14.18 -42.65 -13.05
CA ARG A 14 -14.29 -41.92 -11.76
C ARG A 14 -13.41 -40.68 -11.72
N ILE A 15 -12.54 -40.48 -12.72
CA ILE A 15 -11.68 -39.30 -12.82
C ILE A 15 -12.53 -38.14 -13.37
N PRO A 16 -12.41 -36.92 -12.83
CA PRO A 16 -13.12 -35.76 -13.36
C PRO A 16 -12.86 -35.56 -14.84
N LEU A 17 -13.93 -35.28 -15.59
CA LEU A 17 -13.83 -35.09 -17.03
C LEU A 17 -12.94 -33.88 -17.37
N THR A 18 -12.05 -34.06 -18.35
CA THR A 18 -11.26 -32.99 -18.95
C THR A 18 -11.79 -32.65 -20.34
N THR A 19 -11.35 -31.51 -20.89
CA THR A 19 -11.79 -31.02 -22.20
C THR A 19 -11.50 -31.97 -23.36
N LYS A 20 -10.57 -32.92 -23.21
CA LYS A 20 -10.12 -33.83 -24.28
C LYS A 20 -10.64 -35.27 -24.16
N GLN A 21 -11.43 -35.57 -23.14
CA GLN A 21 -11.88 -36.94 -22.86
C GLN A 21 -13.17 -37.32 -23.59
N THR A 22 -13.93 -36.35 -24.12
CA THR A 22 -15.19 -36.57 -24.84
C THR A 22 -14.98 -36.27 -26.32
N SER A 23 -15.32 -37.23 -27.20
CA SER A 23 -15.11 -37.13 -28.65
C SER A 23 -16.30 -36.55 -29.43
N LYS A 24 -17.47 -36.40 -28.80
CA LYS A 24 -18.69 -35.85 -29.42
C LYS A 24 -19.12 -34.56 -28.73
N GLY A 25 -19.43 -33.55 -29.53
CA GLY A 25 -19.64 -32.16 -29.12
C GLY A 25 -20.79 -31.99 -28.13
N GLY A 26 -20.61 -31.08 -27.17
CA GLY A 26 -21.60 -30.75 -26.14
C GLY A 26 -21.00 -30.59 -24.75
N PHE A 27 -19.89 -31.25 -24.46
CA PHE A 27 -19.16 -31.06 -23.21
C PHE A 27 -18.15 -29.90 -23.34
N TYR A 28 -18.50 -28.73 -22.80
CA TYR A 28 -17.60 -27.61 -22.63
C TYR A 28 -17.14 -27.50 -21.18
N LYS A 29 -15.83 -27.33 -20.96
CA LYS A 29 -15.24 -27.12 -19.62
C LYS A 29 -14.25 -25.97 -19.71
N GLY A 30 -14.43 -24.94 -18.87
CA GLY A 30 -13.54 -23.78 -18.81
C GLY A 30 -12.16 -24.09 -18.20
N SER A 31 -11.20 -23.21 -18.46
CA SER A 31 -9.80 -23.29 -18.00
C SER A 31 -9.44 -22.26 -16.93
N GLY A 32 -10.41 -21.58 -16.33
CA GLY A 32 -10.18 -20.55 -15.31
C GLY A 32 -9.78 -19.17 -15.87
N VAL A 33 -9.95 -18.94 -17.17
CA VAL A 33 -9.64 -17.63 -17.81
C VAL A 33 -10.51 -16.46 -17.33
N GLY A 34 -11.65 -16.74 -16.69
CA GLY A 34 -12.64 -15.73 -16.29
C GLY A 34 -13.54 -15.29 -17.46
N MET A 35 -14.53 -14.45 -17.16
CA MET A 35 -15.45 -13.90 -18.15
C MET A 35 -14.88 -12.60 -18.74
N LEU A 36 -14.59 -12.60 -20.05
CA LEU A 36 -13.98 -11.46 -20.76
C LEU A 36 -15.01 -10.61 -21.54
N GLY A 37 -16.30 -10.91 -21.40
CA GLY A 37 -17.34 -10.34 -22.24
C GLY A 37 -18.63 -11.13 -22.20
N THR A 38 -19.49 -10.92 -23.19
CA THR A 38 -20.81 -11.53 -23.27
C THR A 38 -21.05 -12.21 -24.61
N LEU A 39 -21.88 -13.26 -24.61
CA LEU A 39 -22.37 -13.87 -25.84
C LEU A 39 -23.67 -13.17 -26.25
N ASP A 40 -23.74 -12.77 -27.51
CA ASP A 40 -24.94 -12.23 -28.14
C ASP A 40 -25.96 -13.35 -28.41
N SER A 41 -27.23 -13.00 -28.68
CA SER A 41 -28.28 -13.98 -28.99
C SER A 41 -27.95 -14.88 -30.20
N LYS A 42 -27.08 -14.39 -31.09
CA LYS A 42 -26.54 -15.11 -32.25
C LYS A 42 -25.25 -15.90 -31.96
N ALA A 43 -24.96 -16.20 -30.69
CA ALA A 43 -23.76 -16.90 -30.22
C ALA A 43 -22.43 -16.24 -30.62
N ARG A 44 -22.43 -14.93 -30.86
CA ARG A 44 -21.21 -14.15 -31.15
C ARG A 44 -20.64 -13.60 -29.85
N PHE A 45 -19.34 -13.71 -29.64
CA PHE A 45 -18.69 -13.17 -28.45
C PHE A 45 -18.36 -11.69 -28.64
N ARG A 46 -18.79 -10.85 -27.69
CA ARG A 46 -18.43 -9.42 -27.61
C ARG A 46 -17.50 -9.21 -26.42
N VAL A 47 -16.31 -8.67 -26.68
CA VAL A 47 -15.29 -8.40 -25.65
C VAL A 47 -15.65 -7.14 -24.88
N ASP A 48 -15.53 -7.20 -23.56
CA ASP A 48 -15.65 -6.06 -22.65
C ASP A 48 -14.23 -5.63 -22.21
N LEU A 49 -13.75 -4.48 -22.68
CA LEU A 49 -12.37 -4.04 -22.47
C LEU A 49 -12.08 -3.69 -21.00
N ASP A 50 -13.09 -3.31 -20.22
CA ASP A 50 -12.94 -2.99 -18.79
C ASP A 50 -12.60 -4.24 -17.97
N ARG A 51 -12.91 -5.43 -18.49
CA ARG A 51 -12.62 -6.73 -17.86
C ARG A 51 -11.33 -7.37 -18.37
N VAL A 52 -10.71 -6.80 -19.39
CA VAL A 52 -9.46 -7.31 -19.95
C VAL A 52 -8.31 -6.91 -19.01
N ARG A 53 -7.62 -7.91 -18.46
CA ARG A 53 -6.45 -7.68 -17.59
C ARG A 53 -5.26 -7.22 -18.42
N THR A 54 -4.70 -6.05 -18.08
CA THR A 54 -3.45 -5.54 -18.64
C THR A 54 -2.32 -5.65 -17.62
N PHE A 55 -1.13 -6.06 -18.05
CA PHE A 55 0.07 -6.05 -17.23
C PHE A 55 0.88 -4.81 -17.55
N VAL A 56 0.77 -3.78 -16.70
CA VAL A 56 1.44 -2.49 -16.90
C VAL A 56 2.91 -2.59 -16.53
N VAL A 57 3.78 -2.27 -17.48
CA VAL A 57 5.23 -2.23 -17.26
C VAL A 57 5.64 -0.82 -16.82
N PRO A 58 6.37 -0.64 -15.71
CA PRO A 58 6.87 0.67 -15.30
C PRO A 58 7.81 1.28 -16.36
N SER A 59 7.64 2.58 -16.65
CA SER A 59 8.46 3.28 -17.64
C SER A 59 9.95 3.34 -17.27
N THR A 60 10.27 3.35 -15.97
CA THR A 60 11.63 3.47 -15.44
C THR A 60 12.38 2.15 -15.36
N ILE A 61 11.79 1.01 -15.76
CA ILE A 61 12.37 -0.31 -15.54
C ILE A 61 13.77 -0.47 -16.15
N HIS A 62 14.00 0.16 -17.32
CA HIS A 62 15.28 0.15 -18.02
C HIS A 62 16.37 1.01 -17.37
N ASN A 63 15.99 1.94 -16.49
CA ASN A 63 16.90 2.84 -15.79
C ASN A 63 17.26 2.34 -14.39
N THR A 64 16.79 1.15 -14.00
CA THR A 64 17.07 0.58 -12.69
C THR A 64 18.31 -0.32 -12.72
N ASN A 65 19.14 -0.22 -11.69
CA ASN A 65 20.27 -1.14 -11.46
C ASN A 65 19.83 -2.42 -10.71
N LEU A 66 18.52 -2.65 -10.58
CA LEU A 66 17.99 -3.76 -9.80
C LEU A 66 17.97 -5.04 -10.63
N THR A 67 18.57 -6.10 -10.10
CA THR A 67 18.59 -7.44 -10.72
C THR A 67 17.83 -8.43 -9.84
N PRO A 68 17.28 -9.53 -10.39
CA PRO A 68 16.59 -10.54 -9.59
C PRO A 68 17.52 -11.32 -8.65
N PHE A 69 18.84 -11.09 -8.74
CA PHE A 69 19.86 -11.71 -7.91
C PHE A 69 20.45 -10.71 -6.93
N VAL A 70 20.89 -11.23 -5.78
CA VAL A 70 21.64 -10.50 -4.76
C VAL A 70 23.02 -11.13 -4.65
N SER A 71 24.05 -10.37 -4.27
CA SER A 71 25.38 -10.92 -4.03
C SER A 71 25.35 -11.99 -2.94
N ARG A 72 26.06 -13.11 -3.13
CA ARG A 72 26.14 -14.23 -2.16
C ARG A 72 26.62 -13.81 -0.76
N HIS A 73 27.51 -12.83 -0.72
CA HIS A 73 27.95 -12.19 0.50
C HIS A 73 27.40 -10.77 0.48
N PRO A 74 26.11 -10.56 0.79
CA PRO A 74 25.66 -9.20 1.02
C PRO A 74 26.55 -8.68 2.16
N SER A 75 27.21 -7.54 1.95
CA SER A 75 27.67 -6.80 3.11
C SER A 75 26.43 -6.67 3.98
N LYS A 76 26.40 -7.28 5.18
CA LYS A 76 25.42 -6.88 6.19
C LYS A 76 25.48 -5.35 6.17
N SER A 77 24.35 -4.69 5.97
CA SER A 77 24.28 -3.24 5.93
C SER A 77 24.62 -2.73 7.33
N THR A 78 25.90 -2.77 7.65
CA THR A 78 26.56 -2.25 8.83
C THR A 78 27.44 -1.13 8.32
N LYS A 79 26.82 -0.12 7.71
CA LYS A 79 27.50 1.15 7.44
C LYS A 79 26.57 2.26 7.89
N THR A 80 26.82 2.65 9.14
CA THR A 80 26.53 3.90 9.82
C THR A 80 26.18 5.03 8.85
N PHE A 81 25.00 5.62 9.01
CA PHE A 81 24.77 7.01 8.61
C PHE A 81 24.71 7.82 9.91
N GLN A 82 25.78 8.58 10.12
CA GLN A 82 26.04 9.55 11.21
C GLN A 82 26.08 8.99 12.65
N GLU A 83 27.25 9.19 13.26
CA GLU A 83 27.51 9.32 14.70
C GLU A 83 26.55 8.58 15.67
N GLY A 84 26.79 7.26 15.86
CA GLY A 84 26.39 6.57 17.11
C GLY A 84 25.18 5.65 17.06
N GLU A 85 24.34 5.67 16.01
CA GLU A 85 23.18 4.77 15.93
C GLU A 85 23.44 3.55 15.03
N THR A 86 23.26 2.35 15.60
CA THR A 86 23.35 1.09 14.86
C THR A 86 22.13 0.92 13.95
N TRP A 87 22.31 0.37 12.74
CA TRP A 87 21.19 -0.03 11.88
C TRP A 87 20.32 -1.03 12.63
N LYS A 88 19.15 -0.57 13.10
CA LYS A 88 18.11 -1.44 13.64
C LYS A 88 17.36 -2.02 12.45
N GLU A 89 17.27 -3.35 12.38
CA GLU A 89 16.40 -3.99 11.41
C GLU A 89 14.99 -3.40 11.54
N HIS A 90 14.40 -2.93 10.43
CA HIS A 90 13.00 -2.52 10.46
C HIS A 90 12.17 -3.74 10.90
N PRO A 91 11.28 -3.58 11.88
CA PRO A 91 10.46 -4.69 12.33
C PRO A 91 9.66 -5.25 11.16
N LYS A 92 9.48 -6.57 11.11
CA LYS A 92 8.71 -7.27 10.07
C LYS A 92 7.28 -6.74 9.94
N PHE A 93 6.74 -6.19 11.03
CA PHE A 93 5.45 -5.54 11.08
C PHE A 93 5.66 -4.07 11.44
N ILE A 94 5.14 -3.19 10.61
CA ILE A 94 5.13 -1.76 10.87
C ILE A 94 3.80 -1.45 11.55
N THR A 95 3.86 -0.97 12.80
CA THR A 95 2.68 -0.44 13.50
C THR A 95 2.19 0.82 12.79
N SER A 96 0.88 1.09 12.81
CA SER A 96 0.28 2.30 12.23
C SER A 96 0.93 3.59 12.73
N GLU A 97 1.20 3.70 14.04
CA GLU A 97 1.89 4.84 14.65
C GLU A 97 3.29 5.04 14.08
N LYS A 98 4.05 3.94 13.94
CA LYS A 98 5.40 3.98 13.38
C LYS A 98 5.40 4.38 11.90
N TYR A 99 4.42 3.88 11.14
CA TYR A 99 4.23 4.31 9.75
C TYR A 99 3.92 5.82 9.66
N LEU A 100 3.05 6.33 10.54
CA LEU A 100 2.71 7.75 10.57
C LEU A 100 3.93 8.62 10.91
N GLN A 101 4.70 8.21 11.91
CA GLN A 101 5.96 8.88 12.26
C GLN A 101 6.93 8.88 11.07
N ASP A 102 7.19 7.72 10.47
CA ASP A 102 8.05 7.59 9.29
C ASP A 102 7.55 8.43 8.10
N PHE A 103 6.22 8.54 7.92
CA PHE A 103 5.59 9.37 6.90
C PHE A 103 5.78 10.86 7.16
N LYS A 104 5.66 11.30 8.42
CA LYS A 104 5.95 12.69 8.83
C LYS A 104 7.43 13.05 8.66
N GLU A 105 8.33 12.13 9.03
CA GLU A 105 9.78 12.36 9.00
C GLU A 105 10.38 12.30 7.57
N ARG A 106 9.93 11.36 6.74
CA ARG A 106 10.50 11.11 5.40
C ARG A 106 9.66 11.66 4.25
N GLY A 107 8.39 11.93 4.49
CA GLY A 107 7.54 12.58 3.49
C GLY A 107 8.04 14.01 3.28
N ASN A 108 8.16 14.43 2.02
CA ASN A 108 8.26 15.85 1.67
C ASN A 108 6.89 16.52 1.91
N ASN A 109 6.43 16.46 3.15
CA ASN A 109 5.12 16.90 3.57
C ASN A 109 5.25 18.35 4.07
N SER A 110 5.67 19.29 3.21
CA SER A 110 5.84 20.69 3.63
C SER A 110 4.53 21.24 4.18
N GLU A 111 3.40 20.84 3.59
CA GLU A 111 2.04 21.22 4.01
C GLU A 111 1.71 20.83 5.47
N TYR A 112 2.21 19.69 5.97
CA TYR A 112 1.96 19.27 7.36
C TYR A 112 2.85 20.01 8.36
N LEU A 113 4.11 20.27 8.00
CA LEU A 113 5.04 21.03 8.83
C LEU A 113 4.57 22.49 8.96
N GLU A 114 4.13 23.09 7.85
CA GLU A 114 3.56 24.45 7.82
C GLU A 114 2.30 24.57 8.68
N TYR A 115 1.44 23.53 8.70
CA TYR A 115 0.26 23.50 9.55
C TYR A 115 0.61 23.45 11.04
N GLU A 116 1.52 22.57 11.48
CA GLU A 116 1.91 22.47 12.90
C GLU A 116 2.57 23.76 13.39
N GLU A 117 3.50 24.35 12.60
CA GLU A 117 4.12 25.64 12.91
C GLU A 117 3.08 26.76 13.09
N SER A 118 2.03 26.77 12.26
CA SER A 118 0.95 27.77 12.37
C SER A 118 0.18 27.67 13.69
N GLN A 119 -0.01 26.47 14.23
CA GLN A 119 -0.73 26.25 15.49
C GLN A 119 0.10 26.75 16.69
N GLU A 120 1.40 26.45 16.70
CA GLU A 120 2.31 26.90 17.76
C GLU A 120 2.40 28.43 17.82
N GLN A 121 2.43 29.10 16.66
CA GLN A 121 2.42 30.57 16.58
C GLN A 121 1.12 31.16 17.16
N GLN A 122 -0.04 30.55 16.86
CA GLN A 122 -1.32 31.00 17.41
C GLN A 122 -1.39 30.83 18.94
N GLU A 123 -0.86 29.73 19.46
CA GLU A 123 -0.79 29.49 20.91
C GLU A 123 0.13 30.48 21.61
N LEU A 124 1.32 30.76 21.05
CA LEU A 124 2.24 31.78 21.58
C LEU A 124 1.61 33.17 21.59
N ILE A 125 0.93 33.55 20.51
CA ILE A 125 0.21 34.83 20.41
C ILE A 125 -0.89 34.89 21.49
N ALA A 126 -1.65 33.80 21.68
CA ALA A 126 -2.69 33.74 22.70
C ALA A 126 -2.12 33.86 24.12
N GLN A 127 -0.98 33.22 24.40
CA GLN A 127 -0.28 33.33 25.69
C GLN A 127 0.20 34.76 25.96
N GLN A 128 0.83 35.41 24.98
CA GLN A 128 1.27 36.81 25.10
C GLN A 128 0.08 37.76 25.33
N GLN A 129 -1.03 37.55 24.62
CA GLN A 129 -2.24 38.34 24.81
C GLN A 129 -2.81 38.16 26.23
N ALA A 130 -2.80 36.93 26.76
CA ALA A 130 -3.25 36.62 28.10
C ALA A 130 -2.34 37.25 29.17
N GLU A 131 -1.02 37.19 29.01
CA GLU A 131 -0.06 37.86 29.89
C GLU A 131 -0.21 39.38 29.85
N TRP A 132 -0.37 39.95 28.66
CA TRP A 132 -0.63 41.38 28.46
C TRP A 132 -1.92 41.82 29.19
N ASN A 133 -3.00 41.05 29.05
CA ASN A 133 -4.27 41.32 29.73
C ASN A 133 -4.14 41.19 31.25
N LYS A 134 -3.44 40.16 31.75
CA LYS A 134 -3.18 39.96 33.18
C LYS A 134 -2.34 41.10 33.76
N GLY A 135 -1.33 41.57 33.04
CA GLY A 135 -0.55 42.75 33.39
C GLY A 135 -1.41 44.01 33.52
N ARG A 136 -2.32 44.24 32.55
CA ARG A 136 -3.28 45.35 32.61
C ARG A 136 -4.24 45.26 33.80
N GLU A 137 -4.78 44.08 34.09
CA GLU A 137 -5.65 43.87 35.25
C GLU A 137 -4.95 44.14 36.58
N THR A 138 -3.68 43.71 36.72
CA THR A 138 -2.88 44.01 37.93
C THR A 138 -2.54 45.49 38.08
N ALA A 139 -2.29 46.21 36.97
CA ALA A 139 -2.06 47.65 36.99
C ALA A 139 -3.32 48.43 37.40
N ILE A 140 -4.49 48.05 36.86
CA ILE A 140 -5.78 48.64 37.22
C ILE A 140 -6.13 48.34 38.70
N ALA A 141 -5.78 47.17 39.22
CA ALA A 141 -5.98 46.81 40.63
C ALA A 141 -5.00 47.51 41.59
N GLY A 142 -3.80 47.88 41.11
CA GLY A 142 -2.76 48.57 41.89
C GLY A 142 -3.03 50.07 42.08
N GLU A 143 -3.63 50.74 41.08
CA GLU A 143 -3.98 52.17 41.16
C GLU A 143 -5.11 52.49 42.16
N GLY A 144 -5.86 51.47 42.62
CA GLY A 144 -6.91 51.62 43.63
C GLY A 144 -6.43 51.69 45.10
N LYS A 145 -5.12 51.53 45.38
CA LYS A 145 -4.58 51.52 46.76
C LYS A 145 -3.44 52.53 46.95
N GLY A 146 -3.74 53.82 46.76
CA GLY A 146 -2.78 54.92 46.96
C GLY A 146 -3.39 56.21 47.50
N LYS A 147 -4.01 56.13 48.71
CA LYS A 147 -4.23 57.12 49.82
C LYS A 147 -4.55 58.61 49.53
N PRO A 148 -5.07 59.38 50.51
CA PRO A 148 -5.52 59.05 51.88
C PRO A 148 -7.04 59.00 52.07
#